data_AF-A0A942LL43-F1
#
_entry.id   AF-A0A942LL43-F1
#
_cell.length_a   1.000
_cell.length_b   1.000
_cell.length_c   1.000
_cell.angle_alpha   90.00
_cell.angle_beta   90.00
_cell.angle_gamma   90.00
#
_symmetry.space_group_name_H-M   'P 1'
#
loop_
_entity.id
_entity.type
_entity.pdbx_description
1 polymer ?
#
loop_
_entity_poly.entity_id
_entity_poly.type
_entity_poly.pdbx_seq_one_letter_code
_entity_poly.pdbx_strand_id
1 'polypeptide(L)'
;MLETLLNKLEALVNERGSAAVLREHLALLRERVGALERENADLRTQLQQAQLQAQESQSQARRFAQDNPHAWRCDACGSVDLRRTGSRPDPTFKALGIKQALMTCRVCQQVSAFTEDR
;
A
#
# COMPACT_ATOMS: atom_id res chain seq x y z
N MET A 1 -44.97 58.37 18.89
CA MET A 1 -44.35 57.64 20.02
C MET A 1 -44.61 56.14 19.97
N LEU A 2 -45.86 55.69 19.80
CA LEU A 2 -46.20 54.26 19.73
C LEU A 2 -45.60 53.55 18.48
N GLU A 3 -45.72 54.14 17.29
CA GLU A 3 -45.09 53.61 16.06
C GLU A 3 -43.56 53.51 16.18
N THR A 4 -42.94 54.49 16.83
CA THR A 4 -41.49 54.52 17.02
C THR A 4 -40.99 53.40 17.95
N LEU A 5 -41.84 52.96 18.89
CA LEU A 5 -41.56 51.82 19.77
C LEU A 5 -41.79 50.48 19.06
N LEU A 6 -42.85 50.37 18.25
CA LEU A 6 -43.15 49.19 17.45
C LEU A 6 -42.02 48.88 16.46
N ASN A 7 -41.54 49.90 15.72
CA ASN A 7 -40.43 49.73 14.77
C ASN A 7 -39.13 49.27 15.47
N LYS A 8 -38.88 49.74 16.69
CA LYS A 8 -37.71 49.31 17.48
C LYS A 8 -37.84 47.88 18.00
N LEU A 9 -39.05 47.48 18.41
CA LEU A 9 -39.33 46.10 18.83
C LEU A 9 -39.19 45.12 17.65
N GLU A 10 -39.68 45.49 16.48
CA GLU A 10 -39.59 44.69 15.26
C GLU A 10 -38.13 44.51 14.81
N ALA A 11 -37.32 45.59 14.87
CA ALA A 11 -35.89 45.52 14.62
C ALA A 11 -35.17 44.59 15.61
N LEU A 12 -35.46 44.70 16.91
CA LEU A 12 -34.88 43.84 17.95
C LEU A 12 -35.28 42.36 17.80
N VAL A 13 -36.52 42.09 17.38
CA VAL A 13 -36.99 40.73 17.11
C VAL A 13 -36.26 40.13 15.91
N ASN A 14 -36.11 40.88 14.82
CA ASN A 14 -35.40 40.42 13.62
C ASN A 14 -33.89 40.21 13.84
N GLU A 15 -33.24 41.08 14.60
CA GLU A 15 -31.83 40.91 14.98
C GLU A 15 -31.62 39.67 15.86
N ARG A 16 -32.52 39.43 16.83
CA ARG A 16 -32.43 38.26 17.70
C ARG A 16 -32.77 36.97 16.97
N GLY A 17 -33.73 37.01 16.05
CA GLY A 17 -34.07 35.88 15.17
C GLY A 17 -32.90 35.48 14.28
N SER A 18 -32.28 36.46 13.60
CA SER A 18 -31.11 36.20 12.75
C SER A 18 -29.89 35.74 13.56
N ALA A 19 -29.66 36.29 14.75
CA ALA A 19 -28.60 35.83 15.66
C ALA A 19 -28.82 34.43 16.23
N ALA A 20 -30.07 33.98 16.39
CA ALA A 20 -30.38 32.61 16.79
C ALA A 20 -30.07 31.62 15.66
N VAL A 21 -30.55 31.92 14.45
CA VAL A 21 -30.29 31.12 13.25
C VAL A 21 -28.78 31.01 12.97
N LEU A 22 -28.05 32.11 13.01
CA LEU A 22 -26.59 32.10 12.82
C LEU A 22 -25.85 31.25 13.86
N ARG A 23 -26.30 31.24 15.12
CA ARG A 23 -25.71 30.39 16.17
C ARG A 23 -25.94 28.91 15.91
N GLU A 24 -27.13 28.54 15.43
CA GLU A 24 -27.45 27.16 15.07
C GLU A 24 -26.63 26.68 13.86
N HIS A 25 -26.54 27.50 12.81
CA HIS A 25 -25.66 27.21 11.67
C HIS A 25 -24.18 27.09 12.07
N LEU A 26 -23.69 27.95 12.96
CA LEU A 26 -22.33 27.83 13.50
C LEU A 26 -22.12 26.54 14.30
N ALA A 27 -23.12 26.10 15.07
CA ALA A 27 -23.04 24.83 15.79
C ALA A 27 -22.97 23.64 14.83
N LEU A 28 -23.82 23.61 13.81
CA LEU A 28 -23.82 22.58 12.77
C LEU A 28 -22.49 22.54 12.00
N LEU A 29 -21.95 23.71 11.64
CA LEU A 29 -20.65 23.79 10.97
C LEU A 29 -19.52 23.28 11.84
N ARG A 30 -19.50 23.62 13.14
CA ARG A 30 -18.49 23.11 14.08
C ARG A 30 -18.57 21.60 14.23
N GLU A 31 -19.77 21.05 14.33
CA GLU A 31 -19.96 19.60 14.39
C GLU A 31 -19.46 18.93 13.11
N ARG A 32 -19.78 19.50 11.94
CA ARG A 32 -19.34 18.96 10.65
C ARG A 32 -17.82 19.03 10.49
N VAL A 33 -17.18 20.12 10.92
CA VAL A 33 -15.72 20.26 10.93
C VAL A 33 -15.11 19.19 11.83
N GLY A 34 -15.60 19.01 13.06
CA GLY A 34 -15.08 17.97 13.96
C GLY A 34 -15.30 16.54 13.46
N ALA A 35 -16.37 16.28 12.69
CA ALA A 35 -16.54 15.00 12.01
C ALA A 35 -15.50 14.78 10.90
N LEU A 36 -15.27 15.80 10.06
CA LEU A 36 -14.29 15.74 8.97
C LEU A 36 -12.84 15.65 9.45
N GLU A 37 -12.51 16.27 10.59
CA GLU A 37 -11.19 16.17 11.21
C GLU A 37 -10.91 14.75 11.71
N ARG A 38 -11.92 14.10 12.33
CA ARG A 38 -11.84 12.69 12.75
C ARG A 38 -11.67 11.76 11.55
N GLU A 39 -12.49 11.93 10.52
CA GLU A 39 -12.39 11.14 9.29
C GLU A 39 -11.01 11.31 8.62
N ASN A 40 -10.47 12.53 8.58
CA ASN A 40 -9.12 12.76 8.09
C ASN A 40 -8.04 12.04 8.90
N ALA A 41 -8.16 12.05 10.24
CA ALA A 41 -7.23 11.36 11.11
C ALA A 41 -7.27 9.84 10.89
N ASP A 42 -8.46 9.27 10.74
CA ASP A 42 -8.66 7.85 10.48
C ASP A 42 -8.09 7.46 9.11
N LEU A 43 -8.39 8.25 8.06
CA LEU A 43 -7.88 8.01 6.71
C LEU A 43 -6.35 8.10 6.64
N ARG A 44 -5.74 9.07 7.34
CA ARG A 44 -4.27 9.17 7.43
C ARG A 44 -3.66 7.93 8.09
N THR A 45 -4.30 7.42 9.14
CA THR A 45 -3.86 6.20 9.82
C THR A 45 -3.95 4.99 8.89
N GLN A 46 -5.07 4.82 8.18
CA GLN A 46 -5.26 3.75 7.22
C GLN A 46 -4.25 3.83 6.07
N LEU A 47 -3.99 5.03 5.55
CA LEU A 47 -2.99 5.25 4.50
C LEU A 47 -1.60 4.81 4.95
N GLN A 48 -1.20 5.19 6.17
CA GLN A 48 0.09 4.81 6.73
C GLN A 48 0.20 3.28 6.90
N GLN A 49 -0.86 2.63 7.41
CA GLN A 49 -0.90 1.17 7.53
C GLN A 49 -0.79 0.47 6.17
N ALA A 50 -1.54 0.93 5.17
CA ALA A 50 -1.50 0.38 3.83
C ALA A 50 -0.12 0.54 3.18
N GLN A 51 0.56 1.69 3.39
CA GLN A 51 1.92 1.91 2.91
C GLN A 51 2.92 0.94 3.55
N LEU A 52 2.82 0.69 4.85
CA LEU A 52 3.68 -0.29 5.54
C LEU A 52 3.46 -1.71 4.99
N GLN A 53 2.20 -2.13 4.81
CA GLN A 53 1.88 -3.43 4.22
C GLN A 53 2.38 -3.57 2.78
N ALA A 54 2.26 -2.52 1.98
CA ALA A 54 2.75 -2.50 0.60
C ALA A 54 4.28 -2.61 0.56
N GLN A 55 5.00 -1.91 1.43
CA GLN A 55 6.45 -2.02 1.56
C GLN A 55 6.88 -3.42 1.99
N GLU A 56 6.21 -4.01 2.98
CA GLU A 56 6.50 -5.37 3.44
C GLU A 56 6.28 -6.38 2.31
N SER A 57 5.14 -6.31 1.63
CA SER A 57 4.82 -7.19 0.49
C SER A 57 5.82 -7.03 -0.65
N GLN A 58 6.22 -5.79 -0.96
CA GLN A 58 7.24 -5.53 -1.98
C GLN A 58 8.60 -6.10 -1.57
N SER A 59 8.98 -5.99 -0.30
CA SER A 59 10.22 -6.55 0.21
C SER A 59 10.21 -8.08 0.15
N GLN A 60 9.09 -8.72 0.49
CA GLN A 60 8.91 -10.17 0.36
C GLN A 60 8.96 -10.60 -1.10
N ALA A 61 8.25 -9.90 -1.98
CA ALA A 61 8.29 -10.15 -3.43
C ALA A 61 9.72 -10.03 -3.98
N ARG A 62 10.51 -9.05 -3.53
CA ARG A 62 11.93 -8.93 -3.92
C ARG A 62 12.79 -10.08 -3.41
N ARG A 63 12.53 -10.59 -2.20
CA ARG A 63 13.22 -11.77 -1.66
C ARG A 63 12.90 -13.02 -2.49
N PHE A 64 11.65 -13.23 -2.85
CA PHE A 64 11.25 -14.36 -3.70
C PHE A 64 11.65 -14.19 -5.18
N ALA A 65 11.75 -12.95 -5.66
CA ALA A 65 12.19 -12.63 -7.02
C ALA A 65 13.71 -12.69 -7.20
N GLN A 66 14.48 -13.09 -6.17
CA GLN A 66 15.85 -13.53 -6.40
C GLN A 66 15.80 -14.84 -7.19
N ASP A 67 15.78 -14.70 -8.50
CA ASP A 67 15.77 -15.83 -9.42
C ASP A 67 17.05 -16.68 -9.30
N ASN A 68 18.11 -16.13 -8.70
CA ASN A 68 19.42 -16.77 -8.54
C ASN A 68 20.00 -16.53 -7.13
N PRO A 69 19.44 -17.14 -6.08
CA PRO A 69 19.83 -16.87 -4.68
C PRO A 69 21.24 -17.39 -4.35
N HIS A 70 21.74 -18.37 -5.10
CA HIS A 70 23.06 -18.96 -4.89
C HIS A 70 24.16 -18.32 -5.75
N ALA A 71 23.84 -17.22 -6.45
CA ALA A 71 24.75 -16.54 -7.37
C ALA A 71 25.40 -17.50 -8.41
N TRP A 72 24.63 -18.49 -8.88
CA TRP A 72 25.04 -19.41 -9.92
C TRP A 72 25.38 -18.65 -11.21
N ARG A 73 26.27 -19.22 -12.01
CA ARG A 73 26.71 -18.62 -13.27
C ARG A 73 26.29 -19.52 -14.42
N CYS A 74 25.79 -18.92 -15.50
CA CYS A 74 25.44 -19.66 -16.71
C CYS A 74 26.66 -20.45 -17.22
N ASP A 75 26.47 -21.73 -17.48
CA ASP A 75 27.54 -22.61 -17.98
C ASP A 75 28.03 -22.23 -19.39
N ALA A 76 27.18 -21.53 -20.16
CA ALA A 76 27.47 -21.14 -21.54
C ALA A 76 28.20 -19.79 -21.66
N CYS A 77 27.83 -18.79 -20.85
CA CYS A 77 28.36 -17.42 -20.98
C CYS A 77 28.88 -16.79 -19.68
N GLY A 78 28.77 -17.47 -18.54
CA GLY A 78 29.26 -16.98 -17.24
C GLY A 78 28.41 -15.89 -16.58
N SER A 79 27.31 -15.46 -17.20
CA SER A 79 26.38 -14.46 -16.63
C SER A 79 25.70 -14.97 -15.36
N VAL A 80 25.49 -14.07 -14.39
CA VAL A 80 24.70 -14.34 -13.17
C VAL A 80 23.21 -14.04 -13.33
N ASP A 81 22.81 -13.47 -14.48
CA ASP A 81 21.42 -13.16 -14.79
C ASP A 81 20.68 -14.43 -15.26
N LEU A 82 20.32 -15.24 -14.28
CA LEU A 82 19.64 -16.52 -14.42
C LEU A 82 18.23 -16.41 -13.86
N ARG A 83 17.25 -17.01 -14.58
CA ARG A 83 15.86 -17.14 -14.18
C ARG A 83 15.52 -18.59 -13.87
N ARG A 84 14.97 -18.89 -12.69
CA ARG A 84 14.49 -20.25 -12.38
C ARG A 84 13.29 -20.59 -13.26
N THR A 85 13.42 -21.64 -14.04
CA THR A 85 12.35 -22.12 -14.94
C THR A 85 11.77 -23.46 -14.53
N GLY A 86 12.43 -24.18 -13.61
CA GLY A 86 11.85 -25.38 -13.02
C GLY A 86 12.83 -26.18 -12.16
N SER A 87 12.51 -27.45 -11.99
CA SER A 87 13.39 -28.41 -11.32
C SER A 87 13.28 -29.77 -12.01
N ARG A 88 14.36 -30.56 -12.01
CA ARG A 88 14.38 -31.94 -12.49
C ARG A 88 15.10 -32.86 -11.51
N PRO A 89 14.85 -34.18 -11.50
CA PRO A 89 15.66 -35.12 -10.72
C PRO A 89 17.13 -35.05 -11.16
N ASP A 90 18.05 -35.11 -10.20
CA ASP A 90 19.48 -35.13 -10.49
C ASP A 90 19.86 -36.44 -11.22
N PRO A 91 20.60 -36.39 -12.35
CA PRO A 91 20.92 -37.60 -13.12
C PRO A 91 21.76 -38.61 -12.35
N THR A 92 22.61 -38.15 -11.43
CA THR A 92 23.51 -38.98 -10.62
C THR A 92 22.83 -39.41 -9.33
N PHE A 93 22.12 -38.48 -8.66
CA PHE A 93 21.59 -38.70 -7.31
C PHE A 93 20.06 -38.84 -7.25
N LYS A 94 19.38 -39.12 -8.37
CA LYS A 94 17.92 -39.33 -8.41
C LYS A 94 17.41 -40.35 -7.39
N ALA A 95 18.18 -41.41 -7.11
CA ALA A 95 17.81 -42.46 -6.17
C ALA A 95 17.75 -41.97 -4.72
N LEU A 96 18.49 -40.89 -4.41
CA LEU A 96 18.48 -40.21 -3.12
C LEU A 96 17.42 -39.08 -3.06
N GLY A 97 16.61 -38.91 -4.11
CA GLY A 97 15.59 -37.86 -4.18
C GLY A 97 16.13 -36.44 -4.40
N ILE A 98 17.41 -36.29 -4.74
CA ILE A 98 18.04 -34.99 -5.02
C ILE A 98 17.53 -34.43 -6.35
N LYS A 99 17.27 -33.11 -6.37
CA LYS A 99 16.79 -32.39 -7.56
C LYS A 99 17.79 -31.31 -7.97
N GLN A 100 17.85 -31.03 -9.26
CA GLN A 100 18.53 -29.89 -9.85
C GLN A 100 17.54 -28.76 -10.11
N ALA A 101 17.93 -27.54 -9.80
CA ALA A 101 17.27 -26.33 -10.25
C ALA A 101 17.60 -26.09 -11.72
N LEU A 102 16.58 -25.87 -12.56
CA LEU A 102 16.73 -25.47 -13.94
C LEU A 102 16.66 -23.94 -14.03
N MET A 103 17.68 -23.36 -14.65
CA MET A 103 17.90 -21.93 -14.71
C MET A 103 18.12 -21.52 -16.17
N THR A 104 17.31 -20.62 -16.69
CA THR A 104 17.48 -20.04 -18.03
C THR A 104 18.24 -18.72 -17.92
N CYS A 105 19.36 -18.60 -18.63
CA CYS A 105 20.11 -17.35 -18.68
C CYS A 105 19.39 -16.31 -19.54
N ARG A 106 19.18 -15.10 -19.00
CA ARG A 106 18.51 -14.02 -19.74
C ARG A 106 19.39 -13.41 -20.83
N VAL A 107 20.72 -13.60 -20.75
CA VAL A 107 21.69 -13.07 -21.71
C VAL A 107 21.80 -13.96 -22.95
N CYS A 108 22.05 -15.26 -22.77
CA CYS A 108 22.27 -16.19 -23.89
C CYS A 108 21.12 -17.18 -24.13
N GLN A 109 20.05 -17.13 -23.32
CA GLN A 109 18.87 -18.00 -23.40
C GLN A 109 19.14 -19.51 -23.20
N GLN A 110 20.37 -19.89 -22.83
CA GLN A 110 20.71 -21.27 -22.53
C GLN A 110 20.21 -21.69 -21.14
N VAL A 111 19.92 -22.98 -21.00
CA VAL A 111 19.47 -23.59 -19.74
C VAL A 111 20.66 -24.24 -19.05
N SER A 112 20.92 -23.80 -17.82
CA SER A 112 21.87 -24.40 -16.89
C SER A 112 21.12 -25.18 -15.81
N ALA A 113 21.77 -26.21 -15.26
CA ALA A 113 21.19 -27.05 -14.21
C ALA A 113 22.16 -27.14 -13.03
N PHE A 114 21.67 -26.80 -11.84
CA PHE A 114 22.48 -26.76 -10.63
C PHE A 114 21.87 -27.67 -9.57
N THR A 115 22.70 -28.49 -8.93
CA THR A 115 22.29 -29.30 -7.78
C THR A 115 22.24 -28.40 -6.55
N GLU A 116 21.10 -28.35 -5.86
CA GLU A 116 20.95 -27.61 -4.60
C GLU A 116 21.57 -28.45 -3.48
N ASP A 117 22.73 -28.04 -2.97
CA ASP A 117 23.27 -28.58 -1.71
C ASP A 117 22.34 -28.09 -0.57
N ARG A 118 21.72 -29.04 0.13
CA ARG A 118 20.84 -28.77 1.28
C ARG A 118 21.62 -28.45 2.53
#